data_AF-A0A951JRW2-F1
#
_entry.id   AF-A0A951JRW2-F1
#
_cell.length_a   1.000
_cell.length_b   1.000
_cell.length_c   1.000
_cell.angle_alpha   90.00
_cell.angle_beta   90.00
_cell.angle_gamma   90.00
#
_symmetry.space_group_name_H-M   'P 1'
#
loop_
_entity.id
_entity.type
_entity.pdbx_description
1 polymer ?
#
loop_
_entity_poly.entity_id
_entity_poly.type
_entity_poly.pdbx_seq_one_letter_code
_entity_poly.pdbx_strand_id
1 'polypeptide(L)'
;MRMPSRGIYSVRRILREIFLWPVIHLRVQRLVRAKPTATSGALRIVDVNWDPTDDEGFTQAVLNALDLIQRHDPNRRRRIEREIRFIVNAELVSWGMYGRTGRVCSIDYGRFPLDRANEHYQWYLARFACLLIHESTHGYLYSRRVPYTRRTRSRVERICHREERRFAARLPTDRYNFGRDLVPEFDLSRWESHWSSSLLTRIKILSRRIEESERRAGQRGRSDEGVPA
;
A
#
# COMPACT_ATOMS: atom_id res chain seq x y z
N MET A 1 25.47 35.38 26.87
CA MET A 1 24.32 34.46 27.04
C MET A 1 23.27 34.82 25.98
N ARG A 2 23.20 34.08 24.86
CA ARG A 2 22.29 34.35 23.73
C ARG A 2 20.97 33.61 23.96
N MET A 3 19.85 34.33 24.00
CA MET A 3 18.51 33.75 24.04
C MET A 3 18.22 33.00 22.72
N PRO A 4 17.59 31.81 22.77
CA PRO A 4 17.13 31.13 21.56
C PRO A 4 15.92 31.86 20.97
N SER A 5 16.02 32.25 19.70
CA SER A 5 14.92 32.80 18.93
C SER A 5 13.74 31.83 18.89
N ARG A 6 12.59 32.24 19.43
CA ARG A 6 11.32 31.54 19.29
C ARG A 6 10.97 31.44 17.81
N GLY A 7 11.14 30.25 17.23
CA GLY A 7 10.85 29.98 15.84
C GLY A 7 9.38 30.24 15.53
N ILE A 8 9.13 31.17 14.62
CA ILE A 8 7.83 31.37 13.98
C ILE A 8 7.46 30.02 13.36
N TYR A 9 6.49 29.33 13.96
CA TYR A 9 5.86 28.18 13.33
C TYR A 9 5.25 28.69 12.02
N SER A 10 5.84 28.27 10.89
CA SER A 10 5.36 28.66 9.56
C SER A 10 3.85 28.43 9.47
N VAL A 11 3.09 29.47 9.15
CA VAL A 11 1.63 29.45 8.92
C VAL A 11 1.22 28.31 7.97
N ARG A 12 2.11 27.93 7.03
CA ARG A 12 1.94 26.79 6.12
C ARG A 12 1.89 25.43 6.83
N ARG A 13 2.48 25.28 8.02
CA ARG A 13 2.44 24.05 8.82
C ARG A 13 1.13 23.93 9.61
N ILE A 14 0.56 25.05 10.07
CA ILE A 14 -0.72 25.07 10.81
C ILE A 14 -1.89 24.83 9.85
N LEU A 15 -1.92 25.50 8.70
CA LEU A 15 -2.96 25.27 7.68
C LEU A 15 -2.93 23.85 7.09
N ARG A 16 -1.75 23.20 7.09
CA ARG A 16 -1.56 21.81 6.68
C ARG A 16 -2.21 20.80 7.61
N GLU A 17 -2.16 21.06 8.90
CA GLU A 17 -2.75 20.18 9.91
C GLU A 17 -4.27 20.30 9.86
N ILE A 18 -4.81 21.52 9.78
CA ILE A 18 -6.26 21.79 9.86
C ILE A 18 -7.06 21.17 8.69
N PHE A 19 -6.59 21.26 7.44
CA PHE A 19 -7.36 20.76 6.28
C PHE A 19 -7.26 19.26 6.04
N LEU A 20 -6.20 18.60 6.52
CA LEU A 20 -6.01 17.16 6.37
C LEU A 20 -6.53 16.37 7.57
N TRP A 21 -6.68 17.03 8.72
CA TRP A 21 -7.14 16.40 9.96
C TRP A 21 -8.47 15.67 9.81
N PRO A 22 -9.52 16.20 9.15
CA PRO A 22 -10.80 15.50 9.06
C PRO A 22 -10.69 14.16 8.32
N VAL A 23 -9.98 14.13 7.19
CA VAL A 23 -9.77 12.91 6.38
C VAL A 23 -8.88 11.90 7.11
N ILE A 24 -7.79 12.37 7.73
CA ILE A 24 -6.91 11.53 8.54
C ILE A 24 -7.67 10.97 9.75
N HIS A 25 -8.46 11.79 10.42
CA HIS A 25 -9.21 11.43 11.61
C HIS A 25 -10.31 10.41 11.28
N LEU A 26 -11.08 10.60 10.21
CA LEU A 26 -12.08 9.63 9.75
C LEU A 26 -11.43 8.27 9.41
N ARG A 27 -10.28 8.27 8.75
CA ARG A 27 -9.52 7.04 8.48
C ARG A 27 -9.02 6.36 9.74
N VAL A 28 -8.45 7.11 10.67
CA VAL A 28 -7.97 6.55 11.95
C VAL A 28 -9.15 5.98 12.74
N GLN A 29 -10.30 6.68 12.79
CA GLN A 29 -11.50 6.17 13.43
C GLN A 29 -12.01 4.90 12.77
N ARG A 30 -12.07 4.84 11.42
CA ARG A 30 -12.43 3.61 10.70
C ARG A 30 -11.47 2.48 11.01
N LEU A 31 -10.16 2.72 10.96
CA LEU A 31 -9.14 1.71 11.27
C LEU A 31 -9.24 1.20 12.72
N VAL A 32 -9.52 2.08 13.68
CA VAL A 32 -9.69 1.71 15.09
C VAL A 32 -10.96 0.88 15.31
N ARG A 33 -12.02 1.12 14.54
CA ARG A 33 -13.32 0.43 14.66
C ARG A 33 -13.43 -0.81 13.78
N ALA A 34 -12.66 -0.88 12.70
CA ALA A 34 -12.76 -1.95 11.72
C ALA A 34 -12.31 -3.27 12.35
N LYS A 35 -13.18 -4.27 12.24
CA LYS A 35 -12.84 -5.64 12.60
C LYS A 35 -12.04 -6.25 11.45
N PRO A 36 -11.04 -7.10 11.74
CA PRO A 36 -10.37 -7.84 10.67
C PRO A 36 -11.37 -8.68 9.88
N THR A 37 -11.33 -8.57 8.54
CA THR A 37 -12.12 -9.40 7.62
C THR A 37 -11.56 -10.81 7.58
N ALA A 38 -10.24 -10.96 7.73
CA ALA A 38 -9.57 -12.25 7.82
C ALA A 38 -8.25 -12.17 8.60
N THR A 39 -7.67 -13.34 8.86
CA THR A 39 -6.34 -13.48 9.46
C THR A 39 -5.50 -14.50 8.70
N SER A 40 -4.18 -14.31 8.68
CA SER A 40 -3.22 -15.28 8.15
C SER A 40 -2.01 -15.33 9.08
N GLY A 41 -1.98 -16.33 9.96
CA GLY A 41 -1.04 -16.38 11.09
C GLY A 41 -1.25 -15.17 12.01
N ALA A 42 -0.20 -14.37 12.22
CA ALA A 42 -0.27 -13.16 13.04
C ALA A 42 -0.82 -11.91 12.31
N LEU A 43 -1.03 -12.00 10.99
CA LEU A 43 -1.49 -10.88 10.17
C LEU A 43 -3.00 -10.69 10.30
N ARG A 44 -3.42 -9.44 10.38
CA ARG A 44 -4.83 -9.02 10.32
C ARG A 44 -5.08 -8.29 9.02
N ILE A 45 -6.07 -8.76 8.27
CA ILE A 45 -6.50 -8.15 7.01
C ILE A 45 -7.72 -7.30 7.33
N VAL A 46 -7.69 -6.03 6.93
CA VAL A 46 -8.75 -5.07 7.25
C VAL A 46 -9.08 -4.29 5.98
N ASP A 47 -10.34 -4.24 5.62
CA ASP A 47 -10.81 -3.30 4.62
C ASP A 47 -11.36 -2.05 5.29
N VAL A 48 -10.85 -0.88 4.90
CA VAL A 48 -11.39 0.43 5.31
C VAL A 48 -11.65 1.35 4.12
N ASN A 49 -11.64 0.77 2.91
CA ASN A 49 -11.94 1.45 1.66
C ASN A 49 -13.36 2.02 1.71
N TRP A 50 -13.61 3.07 0.94
CA TRP A 50 -14.95 3.64 0.79
C TRP A 50 -15.90 2.77 -0.02
N ASP A 51 -15.39 1.83 -0.82
CA ASP A 51 -16.17 0.81 -1.50
C ASP A 51 -16.15 -0.51 -0.71
N PRO A 52 -17.21 -0.83 0.07
CA PRO A 52 -17.27 -2.05 0.89
C PRO A 52 -17.49 -3.31 0.05
N THR A 53 -17.76 -3.19 -1.25
CA THR A 53 -18.04 -4.34 -2.12
C THR A 53 -16.79 -5.09 -2.54
N ASP A 54 -15.61 -4.52 -2.31
CA ASP A 54 -14.31 -5.13 -2.64
C ASP A 54 -13.69 -5.93 -1.46
N ASP A 55 -14.35 -6.00 -0.30
CA ASP A 55 -13.81 -6.64 0.93
C ASP A 55 -13.35 -8.09 0.69
N GLU A 56 -14.16 -8.89 0.01
CA GLU A 56 -13.84 -10.30 -0.29
C GLU A 56 -12.71 -10.39 -1.33
N GLY A 57 -12.77 -9.57 -2.38
CA GLY A 57 -11.76 -9.54 -3.44
C GLY A 57 -10.37 -9.15 -2.90
N PHE A 58 -10.30 -8.09 -2.09
CA PHE A 58 -9.08 -7.66 -1.43
C PHE A 58 -8.55 -8.74 -0.49
N THR A 59 -9.42 -9.31 0.35
CA THR A 59 -9.04 -10.35 1.30
C THR A 59 -8.44 -11.56 0.57
N GLN A 60 -9.11 -12.04 -0.48
CA GLN A 60 -8.64 -13.16 -1.27
C GLN A 60 -7.34 -12.85 -2.02
N ALA A 61 -7.18 -11.63 -2.53
CA ALA A 61 -5.95 -11.18 -3.16
C ALA A 61 -4.76 -11.21 -2.19
N VAL A 62 -4.96 -10.72 -0.96
CA VAL A 62 -3.94 -10.77 0.10
C VAL A 62 -3.58 -12.22 0.43
N LEU A 63 -4.57 -13.09 0.65
CA LEU A 63 -4.33 -14.49 0.97
C LEU A 63 -3.57 -15.21 -0.15
N ASN A 64 -3.98 -15.00 -1.41
CA ASN A 64 -3.32 -15.60 -2.57
C ASN A 64 -1.88 -15.08 -2.74
N ALA A 65 -1.64 -13.79 -2.47
CA ALA A 65 -0.29 -13.23 -2.55
C ALA A 65 0.60 -13.77 -1.43
N LEU A 66 0.07 -13.92 -0.21
CA LEU A 66 0.80 -14.52 0.91
C LEU A 66 1.12 -15.99 0.65
N ASP A 67 0.20 -16.75 0.06
CA ASP A 67 0.44 -18.13 -0.36
C ASP A 67 1.53 -18.21 -1.44
N LEU A 68 1.45 -17.36 -2.47
CA LEU A 68 2.49 -17.27 -3.50
C LEU A 68 3.87 -16.99 -2.89
N ILE A 69 3.95 -16.06 -1.93
CA ILE A 69 5.21 -15.78 -1.23
C ILE A 69 5.65 -16.96 -0.37
N GLN A 70 4.75 -17.64 0.33
CA GLN A 70 5.08 -18.80 1.16
C GLN A 70 5.66 -19.95 0.33
N ARG A 71 5.10 -20.22 -0.85
CA ARG A 71 5.55 -21.28 -1.76
C ARG A 71 6.93 -21.00 -2.35
N HIS A 72 7.21 -19.76 -2.75
CA HIS A 72 8.43 -19.43 -3.50
C HIS A 72 9.53 -18.77 -2.65
N ASP A 73 9.19 -18.16 -1.49
CA ASP A 73 10.14 -17.48 -0.60
C ASP A 73 9.64 -17.42 0.86
N PRO A 74 9.66 -18.55 1.59
CA PRO A 74 9.17 -18.61 2.97
C PRO A 74 9.93 -17.69 3.93
N ASN A 75 11.17 -17.32 3.61
CA ASN A 75 11.95 -16.35 4.40
C ASN A 75 11.34 -14.95 4.31
N ARG A 76 10.91 -14.52 3.12
CA ARG A 76 10.18 -13.26 2.94
C ARG A 76 8.79 -13.31 3.57
N ARG A 77 8.10 -14.46 3.51
CA ARG A 77 6.83 -14.64 4.26
C ARG A 77 7.02 -14.38 5.75
N ARG A 78 8.03 -15.00 6.38
CA ARG A 78 8.34 -14.77 7.80
C ARG A 78 8.71 -13.31 8.11
N ARG A 79 9.41 -12.63 7.20
CA ARG A 79 9.69 -11.19 7.33
C ARG A 79 8.38 -10.38 7.33
N ILE A 80 7.45 -10.68 6.43
CA ILE A 80 6.15 -10.01 6.38
C ILE A 80 5.43 -10.15 7.73
N GLU A 81 5.35 -11.36 8.31
CA GLU A 81 4.69 -11.57 9.62
C GLU A 81 5.35 -10.83 10.77
N ARG A 82 6.67 -10.69 10.73
CA ARG A 82 7.41 -10.00 11.77
C ARG A 82 7.28 -8.48 11.66
N GLU A 83 7.34 -7.95 10.45
CA GLU A 83 7.44 -6.50 10.22
C GLU A 83 6.09 -5.85 9.93
N ILE A 84 5.06 -6.61 9.55
CA ILE A 84 3.69 -6.15 9.28
C ILE A 84 2.74 -6.83 10.27
N ARG A 85 1.82 -6.05 10.86
CA ARG A 85 0.75 -6.53 11.74
C ARG A 85 -0.62 -6.43 11.07
N PHE A 86 -0.83 -5.37 10.30
CA PHE A 86 -2.08 -5.11 9.60
C PHE A 86 -1.83 -4.91 8.11
N ILE A 87 -2.61 -5.56 7.27
CA ILE A 87 -2.69 -5.29 5.83
C ILE A 87 -4.05 -4.64 5.60
N VAL A 88 -4.03 -3.41 5.06
CA VAL A 88 -5.19 -2.52 5.07
C VAL A 88 -5.49 -2.04 3.65
N ASN A 89 -6.70 -2.27 3.15
CA ASN A 89 -7.16 -1.64 1.92
C ASN A 89 -7.59 -0.20 2.21
N ALA A 90 -6.98 0.76 1.54
CA ALA A 90 -7.32 2.17 1.66
C ALA A 90 -6.87 2.94 0.40
N GLU A 91 -7.56 4.02 0.03
CA GLU A 91 -7.14 4.84 -1.11
C GLU A 91 -5.79 5.52 -0.78
N LEU A 92 -4.85 5.51 -1.71
CA LEU A 92 -3.54 6.09 -1.46
C LEU A 92 -3.13 6.97 -2.63
N VAL A 93 -2.16 7.85 -2.35
CA VAL A 93 -1.47 8.60 -3.41
C VAL A 93 -0.58 7.65 -4.22
N SER A 94 0.05 6.70 -3.54
CA SER A 94 0.86 5.61 -4.08
C SER A 94 0.07 4.29 -4.18
N TRP A 95 0.72 3.20 -4.56
CA TRP A 95 0.13 1.87 -4.59
C TRP A 95 0.08 1.22 -3.20
N GLY A 96 1.11 1.46 -2.39
CA GLY A 96 1.19 1.01 -1.01
C GLY A 96 1.93 2.02 -0.13
N MET A 97 1.83 1.82 1.17
CA MET A 97 2.53 2.60 2.18
C MET A 97 2.69 1.83 3.49
N TYR A 98 3.91 1.84 4.04
CA TYR A 98 4.19 1.32 5.37
C TYR A 98 4.07 2.39 6.49
N GLY A 99 3.16 2.14 7.44
CA GLY A 99 2.95 2.91 8.66
C GLY A 99 3.69 2.32 9.87
N ARG A 100 4.68 3.05 10.37
CA ARG A 100 5.63 2.58 11.41
C ARG A 100 4.99 2.24 12.76
N THR A 101 4.19 3.15 13.31
CA THR A 101 3.67 3.05 14.69
C THR A 101 2.81 1.80 14.91
N GLY A 102 2.10 1.35 13.88
CA GLY A 102 1.22 0.18 13.94
C GLY A 102 1.68 -1.04 13.15
N ARG A 103 2.85 -0.97 12.48
CA ARG A 103 3.28 -1.98 11.48
C ARG A 103 2.18 -2.22 10.44
N VAL A 104 1.64 -1.14 9.89
CA VAL A 104 0.51 -1.17 8.95
C VAL A 104 1.05 -1.14 7.53
N CYS A 105 0.66 -2.10 6.70
CA CYS A 105 0.83 -2.06 5.25
C CYS A 105 -0.50 -1.63 4.64
N SER A 106 -0.59 -0.39 4.19
CA SER A 106 -1.76 0.11 3.47
C SER A 106 -1.57 -0.10 1.98
N ILE A 107 -2.62 -0.53 1.28
CA ILE A 107 -2.63 -0.82 -0.15
C ILE A 107 -3.87 -0.20 -0.77
N ASP A 108 -3.73 0.47 -1.91
CA ASP A 108 -4.87 0.93 -2.72
C ASP A 108 -5.28 -0.21 -3.66
N TYR A 109 -6.08 -1.15 -3.15
CA TYR A 109 -6.51 -2.34 -3.89
C TYR A 109 -7.27 -1.97 -5.15
N GLY A 110 -8.04 -0.88 -5.11
CA GLY A 110 -8.78 -0.37 -6.26
C GLY A 110 -7.88 0.14 -7.41
N ARG A 111 -6.55 0.03 -7.34
CA ARG A 111 -5.61 0.21 -8.46
C ARG A 111 -5.19 -1.12 -9.12
N PHE A 112 -5.50 -2.25 -8.50
CA PHE A 112 -5.18 -3.58 -9.00
C PHE A 112 -6.40 -4.18 -9.69
N PRO A 113 -6.33 -4.47 -11.01
CA PRO A 113 -7.38 -5.21 -11.70
C PRO A 113 -7.22 -6.72 -11.44
N LEU A 114 -7.33 -7.14 -10.18
CA LEU A 114 -7.20 -8.53 -9.72
C LEU A 114 -8.48 -9.34 -9.91
N ASP A 115 -9.02 -9.31 -11.13
CA ASP A 115 -10.09 -10.22 -11.54
C ASP A 115 -9.48 -11.58 -11.92
N ARG A 116 -10.03 -12.68 -11.41
CA ARG A 116 -9.57 -14.04 -11.78
C ARG A 116 -9.86 -14.38 -13.23
N ALA A 117 -10.86 -13.75 -13.84
CA ALA A 117 -11.11 -13.86 -15.28
C ALA A 117 -10.08 -13.07 -16.11
N ASN A 118 -9.25 -12.23 -15.49
CA ASN A 118 -8.20 -11.50 -16.18
C ASN A 118 -7.10 -12.46 -16.62
N GLU A 119 -6.77 -12.44 -17.91
CA GLU A 119 -5.71 -13.28 -18.46
C GLU A 119 -4.32 -13.01 -17.84
N HIS A 120 -4.13 -11.82 -17.25
CA HIS A 120 -2.91 -11.39 -16.56
C HIS A 120 -3.02 -11.54 -15.03
N TYR A 121 -3.99 -12.29 -14.50
CA TYR A 121 -4.20 -12.49 -13.07
C TYR A 121 -2.89 -12.83 -12.32
N GLN A 122 -2.09 -13.76 -12.86
CA GLN A 122 -0.81 -14.16 -12.27
C GLN A 122 0.19 -13.00 -12.20
N TRP A 123 0.21 -12.12 -13.20
CA TRP A 123 1.06 -10.93 -13.22
C TRP A 123 0.64 -9.94 -12.14
N TYR A 124 -0.66 -9.65 -12.03
CA TYR A 124 -1.16 -8.76 -10.98
C TYR A 124 -0.96 -9.33 -9.59
N LEU A 125 -1.13 -10.65 -9.41
CA LEU A 125 -0.90 -11.32 -8.14
C LEU A 125 0.59 -11.25 -7.74
N ALA A 126 1.49 -11.49 -8.69
CA ALA A 126 2.92 -11.32 -8.48
C ALA A 126 3.28 -9.86 -8.14
N ARG A 127 2.65 -8.88 -8.79
CA ARG A 127 2.86 -7.45 -8.49
C ARG A 127 2.40 -7.12 -7.07
N PHE A 128 1.25 -7.65 -6.66
CA PHE A 128 0.70 -7.48 -5.33
C PHE A 128 1.60 -8.12 -4.26
N ALA A 129 2.13 -9.31 -4.52
CA ALA A 129 3.13 -9.97 -3.67
C ALA A 129 4.42 -9.16 -3.55
N CYS A 130 4.92 -8.59 -4.66
CA CYS A 130 6.08 -7.68 -4.65
C CYS A 130 5.81 -6.46 -3.76
N LEU A 131 4.61 -5.88 -3.82
CA LEU A 131 4.23 -4.75 -2.96
C LEU A 131 4.29 -5.12 -1.47
N LEU A 132 3.77 -6.28 -1.07
CA LEU A 132 3.86 -6.74 0.32
C LEU A 132 5.32 -6.90 0.78
N ILE A 133 6.19 -7.41 -0.10
CA ILE A 133 7.63 -7.54 0.17
C ILE A 133 8.28 -6.16 0.29
N HIS A 134 7.93 -5.22 -0.58
CA HIS A 134 8.40 -3.84 -0.55
C HIS A 134 8.09 -3.19 0.81
N GLU A 135 6.84 -3.22 1.24
CA GLU A 135 6.41 -2.60 2.49
C GLU A 135 7.00 -3.33 3.72
N SER A 136 7.12 -4.66 3.69
CA SER A 136 7.80 -5.39 4.77
C SER A 136 9.30 -5.06 4.85
N THR A 137 9.92 -4.67 3.73
CA THR A 137 11.31 -4.24 3.69
C THR A 137 11.48 -2.86 4.30
N HIS A 138 10.52 -1.95 4.13
CA HIS A 138 10.47 -0.72 4.92
C HIS A 138 10.40 -1.00 6.42
N GLY A 139 9.52 -1.92 6.84
CA GLY A 139 9.42 -2.34 8.25
C GLY A 139 10.74 -2.92 8.76
N TYR A 140 11.34 -3.83 7.99
CA TYR A 140 12.64 -4.44 8.30
C TYR A 140 13.73 -3.41 8.49
N LEU A 141 13.89 -2.46 7.57
CA LEU A 141 14.93 -1.43 7.67
C LEU A 141 14.68 -0.50 8.87
N TYR A 142 13.42 -0.14 9.10
CA TYR A 142 13.04 0.69 10.25
C TYR A 142 13.37 0.01 11.59
N SER A 143 13.07 -1.28 11.74
CA SER A 143 13.38 -2.03 12.97
C SER A 143 14.89 -2.20 13.22
N ARG A 144 15.75 -1.99 12.21
CA ARG A 144 17.22 -1.84 12.36
C ARG A 144 17.69 -0.38 12.42
N ARG A 145 16.81 0.55 12.79
CA ARG A 145 17.13 1.98 12.95
C ARG A 145 17.66 2.64 11.67
N VAL A 146 17.24 2.16 10.49
CA VAL A 146 17.49 2.84 9.21
C VAL A 146 16.27 3.70 8.90
N PRO A 147 16.28 5.01 9.19
CA PRO A 147 15.10 5.84 9.01
C PRO A 147 14.86 6.15 7.53
N TYR A 148 13.60 6.23 7.12
CA TYR A 148 13.23 6.83 5.83
C TYR A 148 13.16 8.35 5.99
N THR A 149 14.18 9.04 5.50
CA THR A 149 14.33 10.51 5.52
C THR A 149 14.61 11.01 4.10
N ARG A 150 14.58 12.33 3.87
CA ARG A 150 14.96 12.90 2.57
C ARG A 150 16.37 12.49 2.10
N ARG A 151 17.31 12.32 3.03
CA ARG A 151 18.70 11.93 2.73
C ARG A 151 18.85 10.43 2.44
N THR A 152 18.00 9.60 3.04
CA THR A 152 18.14 8.13 3.00
C THR A 152 17.14 7.44 2.08
N ARG A 153 16.05 8.12 1.68
CA ARG A 153 14.94 7.53 0.91
C ARG A 153 15.38 6.83 -0.36
N SER A 154 16.27 7.42 -1.17
CA SER A 154 16.75 6.78 -2.42
C SER A 154 17.49 5.47 -2.17
N ARG A 155 18.28 5.40 -1.09
CA ARG A 155 18.98 4.17 -0.68
C ARG A 155 17.99 3.13 -0.18
N VAL A 156 16.99 3.55 0.59
CA VAL A 156 15.93 2.67 1.09
C VAL A 156 15.11 2.09 -0.07
N GLU A 157 14.62 2.93 -0.98
CA GLU A 157 13.83 2.45 -2.14
C GLU A 157 14.63 1.51 -3.02
N ARG A 158 15.93 1.79 -3.25
CA ARG A 158 16.80 0.88 -3.99
C ARG A 158 16.95 -0.48 -3.31
N ILE A 159 16.91 -0.54 -1.98
CA ILE A 159 16.91 -1.82 -1.24
C ILE A 159 15.55 -2.50 -1.38
N CYS A 160 14.44 -1.80 -1.15
CA CYS A 160 13.09 -2.36 -1.31
C CYS A 160 12.88 -2.93 -2.72
N HIS A 161 13.23 -2.16 -3.75
CA HIS A 161 13.14 -2.56 -5.16
C HIS A 161 13.99 -3.78 -5.49
N ARG A 162 15.19 -3.88 -4.91
CA ARG A 162 16.05 -5.06 -5.07
C ARG A 162 15.47 -6.30 -4.39
N GLU A 163 14.78 -6.13 -3.26
CA GLU A 163 14.08 -7.24 -2.59
C GLU A 163 12.85 -7.70 -3.38
N GLU A 164 12.12 -6.80 -4.03
CA GLU A 164 11.06 -7.14 -5.00
C GLU A 164 11.64 -7.98 -6.15
N ARG A 165 12.69 -7.48 -6.80
CA ARG A 165 13.30 -8.16 -7.96
C ARG A 165 13.85 -9.55 -7.60
N ARG A 166 14.47 -9.68 -6.42
CA ARG A 166 14.93 -10.98 -5.89
C ARG A 166 13.79 -11.97 -5.71
N PHE A 167 12.62 -11.52 -5.27
CA PHE A 167 11.45 -12.38 -5.17
C PHE A 167 10.89 -12.72 -6.55
N ALA A 168 10.69 -11.72 -7.41
CA ALA A 168 10.16 -11.92 -8.76
C ALA A 168 10.99 -12.93 -9.56
N ALA A 169 12.32 -12.94 -9.40
CA ALA A 169 13.22 -13.91 -10.04
C ALA A 169 13.07 -15.37 -9.53
N ARG A 170 12.32 -15.60 -8.43
CA ARG A 170 12.01 -16.95 -7.92
C ARG A 170 10.68 -17.50 -8.41
N LEU A 171 9.87 -16.68 -9.06
CA LEU A 171 8.58 -17.09 -9.58
C LEU A 171 8.77 -17.91 -10.86
N PRO A 172 7.90 -18.91 -11.13
CA PRO A 172 7.94 -19.67 -12.37
C PRO A 172 7.75 -18.74 -13.57
N THR A 173 8.46 -19.00 -14.66
CA THR A 173 8.52 -18.10 -15.83
C THR A 173 7.86 -18.71 -17.07
N ASP A 174 6.82 -19.51 -16.89
CA ASP A 174 6.09 -20.17 -17.98
C ASP A 174 5.48 -19.16 -18.97
N ARG A 175 4.88 -18.07 -18.44
CA ARG A 175 4.24 -17.01 -19.25
C ARG A 175 4.92 -15.65 -19.16
N TYR A 176 5.61 -15.34 -18.07
CA TYR A 176 6.20 -14.02 -17.84
C TYR A 176 7.64 -14.12 -17.34
N ASN A 177 8.52 -13.23 -17.80
CA ASN A 177 9.80 -13.02 -17.13
C ASN A 177 9.59 -12.03 -15.97
N PHE A 178 9.03 -12.52 -14.87
CA PHE A 178 8.69 -11.66 -13.72
C PHE A 178 9.88 -10.81 -13.24
N GLY A 179 11.10 -11.34 -13.27
CA GLY A 179 12.29 -10.58 -12.86
C GLY A 179 12.50 -9.30 -13.66
N ARG A 180 12.31 -9.34 -14.99
CA ARG A 180 12.52 -8.19 -15.88
C ARG A 180 11.25 -7.38 -16.12
N ASP A 181 10.12 -8.05 -16.31
CA ASP A 181 8.88 -7.44 -16.79
C ASP A 181 8.05 -6.86 -15.65
N LEU A 182 8.05 -7.53 -14.49
CA LEU A 182 7.28 -7.09 -13.32
C LEU A 182 7.99 -6.01 -12.51
N VAL A 183 9.32 -6.14 -12.39
CA VAL A 183 10.18 -5.28 -11.58
C VAL A 183 11.33 -4.77 -12.46
N PRO A 184 11.10 -3.70 -13.26
CA PRO A 184 12.12 -3.14 -14.14
C PRO A 184 13.33 -2.63 -13.34
N GLU A 185 14.40 -2.20 -13.99
CA GLU A 185 15.54 -1.61 -13.27
C GLU A 185 15.14 -0.38 -12.44
N PHE A 186 15.84 -0.18 -11.32
CA PHE A 186 15.54 0.92 -10.42
C PHE A 186 15.82 2.27 -11.09
N ASP A 187 14.77 3.05 -11.32
CA ASP A 187 14.82 4.39 -11.90
C ASP A 187 14.49 5.44 -10.85
N LEU A 188 15.50 6.23 -10.45
CA LEU A 188 15.36 7.27 -9.44
C LEU A 188 14.41 8.40 -9.87
N SER A 189 14.32 8.68 -11.17
CA SER A 189 13.51 9.81 -11.69
C SER A 189 12.02 9.63 -11.40
N ARG A 190 11.52 8.39 -11.49
CA ARG A 190 10.14 8.01 -11.12
C ARG A 190 9.84 8.36 -9.66
N TRP A 191 10.79 8.11 -8.77
CA TRP A 191 10.66 8.41 -7.35
C TRP A 191 10.75 9.91 -7.06
N GLU A 192 11.62 10.62 -7.76
CA GLU A 192 11.79 12.08 -7.61
C GLU A 192 10.51 12.84 -7.94
N SER A 193 9.79 12.45 -8.99
CA SER A 193 8.47 13.01 -9.30
C SER A 193 7.46 12.81 -8.15
N HIS A 194 7.38 11.58 -7.61
CA HIS A 194 6.50 11.29 -6.48
C HIS A 194 6.90 12.09 -5.22
N TRP A 195 8.19 12.25 -4.99
CA TRP A 195 8.73 12.97 -3.84
C TRP A 195 8.64 14.49 -3.93
N SER A 196 8.77 15.05 -5.13
CA SER A 196 8.69 16.48 -5.40
C SER A 196 7.25 16.99 -5.49
N SER A 197 6.28 16.08 -5.64
CA SER A 197 4.86 16.42 -5.69
C SER A 197 4.45 17.29 -4.50
N SER A 198 3.81 18.42 -4.84
CA SER A 198 3.30 19.36 -3.84
C SER A 198 2.19 18.70 -3.01
N LEU A 199 1.94 19.24 -1.81
CA LEU A 199 0.86 18.73 -0.98
C LEU A 199 -0.50 18.86 -1.68
N LEU A 200 -0.75 19.97 -2.37
CA LEU A 200 -1.99 20.18 -3.11
C LEU A 200 -2.16 19.13 -4.21
N THR A 201 -1.09 18.76 -4.89
CA THR A 201 -1.10 17.66 -5.88
C THR A 201 -1.50 16.35 -5.23
N ARG A 202 -0.92 16.02 -4.07
CA ARG A 202 -1.25 14.78 -3.33
C ARG A 202 -2.67 14.75 -2.82
N ILE A 203 -3.17 15.88 -2.32
CA ILE A 203 -4.58 16.03 -1.90
C ILE A 203 -5.49 15.81 -3.09
N LYS A 204 -5.24 16.49 -4.22
CA LYS A 204 -6.04 16.31 -5.45
C LYS A 204 -6.07 14.85 -5.92
N ILE A 205 -4.92 14.16 -5.90
CA ILE A 205 -4.85 12.73 -6.23
C ILE A 205 -5.72 11.92 -5.27
N LEU A 206 -5.57 12.14 -3.96
CA LEU A 206 -6.33 11.38 -2.95
C LEU A 206 -7.84 11.65 -3.05
N SER A 207 -8.27 12.91 -3.20
CA SER A 207 -9.68 13.27 -3.39
C SER A 207 -10.26 12.56 -4.61
N ARG A 208 -9.56 12.61 -5.75
CA ARG A 208 -9.97 11.89 -6.96
C ARG A 208 -10.09 10.39 -6.71
N ARG A 209 -9.16 9.78 -5.96
CA ARG A 209 -9.22 8.35 -5.64
C ARG A 209 -10.42 7.99 -4.78
N ILE A 210 -10.76 8.85 -3.80
CA ILE A 210 -11.96 8.66 -2.97
C ILE A 210 -13.22 8.76 -3.84
N GLU A 211 -13.35 9.79 -4.67
CA GLU A 211 -14.48 9.94 -5.59
C GLU A 211 -14.62 8.75 -6.55
N GLU A 212 -13.50 8.23 -7.08
CA GLU A 212 -13.49 7.04 -7.93
C GLU A 212 -13.92 5.76 -7.18
N SER A 213 -13.68 5.68 -5.88
CA SER A 213 -14.15 4.57 -5.03
C SER A 213 -15.65 4.70 -4.75
N GLU A 214 -16.11 5.89 -4.39
CA GLU A 214 -17.54 6.17 -4.15
C GLU A 214 -18.39 5.91 -5.39
N ARG A 215 -17.91 6.28 -6.58
CA ARG A 215 -18.62 6.00 -7.85
C ARG A 215 -18.72 4.50 -8.14
N ARG A 216 -17.69 3.71 -7.84
CA ARG A 216 -17.69 2.25 -8.04
C ARG A 216 -18.69 1.57 -7.11
N ALA A 217 -18.69 1.96 -5.84
CA ALA A 217 -19.69 1.51 -4.86
C ALA A 217 -21.13 1.79 -5.33
N GLY A 218 -21.37 3.00 -5.84
CA GLY A 218 -22.70 3.39 -6.34
C GLY A 218 -23.15 2.69 -7.63
N GLN A 219 -22.23 2.33 -8.53
CA GLN A 219 -22.56 1.62 -9.78
C GLN A 219 -22.94 0.15 -9.53
N ARG A 220 -22.24 -0.55 -8.63
CA ARG A 220 -22.55 -1.96 -8.31
C ARG A 220 -23.83 -2.14 -7.51
N GLY A 221 -24.12 -1.22 -6.58
CA GLY A 221 -25.41 -1.25 -5.87
C GLY A 221 -26.63 -1.19 -6.81
N ARG A 222 -26.50 -0.51 -7.96
CA ARG A 222 -27.57 -0.44 -8.98
C ARG A 222 -27.69 -1.70 -9.85
N SER A 223 -26.61 -2.46 -10.05
CA SER A 223 -26.68 -3.70 -10.83
C SER A 223 -27.35 -4.83 -10.06
N ASP A 224 -27.20 -4.85 -8.73
CA ASP A 224 -27.79 -5.89 -7.88
C ASP A 224 -29.32 -5.70 -7.69
N GLU A 225 -29.83 -4.48 -7.81
CA GLU A 225 -31.28 -4.19 -7.76
C GLU A 225 -32.04 -4.57 -9.05
N GLY A 226 -31.32 -4.89 -10.13
CA GLY A 226 -31.89 -5.14 -11.47
C GLY A 226 -32.04 -6.61 -11.88
N VAL A 227 -31.68 -7.56 -11.02
CA VAL A 227 -31.85 -9.00 -11.30
C VAL A 227 -33.14 -9.49 -10.64
N PRO A 228 -34.26 -9.61 -11.38
CA PRO A 228 -35.47 -10.22 -10.84
C PRO A 228 -35.19 -11.69 -10.46
N ALA A 229 -35.68 -12.08 -9.29
CA ALA A 229 -35.53 -13.41 -8.71
C ALA A 229 -36.20 -14.51 -9.53
#